data_AF-A0A1M5MSY4-F1
#
_entry.id   AF-A0A1M5MSY4-F1
#
_cell.length_a   1.000
_cell.length_b   1.000
_cell.length_c   1.000
_cell.angle_alpha   90.00
_cell.angle_beta   90.00
_cell.angle_gamma   90.00
#
_symmetry.space_group_name_H-M   'P 1'
#
loop_
_entity.id
_entity.type
_entity.pdbx_description
1 polymer ?
#
loop_
_entity_poly.entity_id
_entity_poly.type
_entity_poly.pdbx_seq_one_letter_code
_entity_poly.pdbx_strand_id
1 'polypeptide(L)'
;MAGLDTRGAFDGLVQGFNMMDAYNHRKASSARADQQVQMQQRGLDMREQEFAAQQDDRQKQQDQQQIAQFYTGWASGIDAPITPELEQAFERNKLADPRHLFRPETEAAVQYADKLAKGEGSLFSKQTVDAMNDFYAPRVNRGNGGKKRLAGMYPGQKDGSFVFELEVEDEQGNKRLAPMTVNRGLEGEDDEVAQYEIDQAIGPVMGAKSIYQALGQNRDKMLGYLRSSGYLPKEAEKWERVEGPDGAILQRNTATGEMKSVVGRKSAGAGGAYAPSSDVKTLEYLKANGMSDQQARDELVRLKRGGSDSSISAGDRYRVTFLTNQIKEIDSQLEAFPDPEAEAALRQQREQLVQARQGLASDLGLAGVPGQQQARQEPKPSQPQQGPKVGHVEDGYEFLGGDPADPENWSKK
;
A
#
# COMPACT_ATOMS: atom_id res chain seq x y z
N MET A 1 25.38 -80.25 76.98
CA MET A 1 24.46 -79.11 77.07
C MET A 1 25.16 -77.89 76.51
N ALA A 2 24.78 -77.44 75.32
CA ALA A 2 25.29 -76.23 74.70
C ALA A 2 24.06 -75.40 74.28
N GLY A 3 23.85 -74.27 74.98
CA GLY A 3 22.76 -73.35 74.71
C GLY A 3 23.11 -72.44 73.55
N LEU A 4 22.29 -72.47 72.51
CA LEU A 4 22.30 -71.53 71.39
C LEU A 4 21.62 -70.22 71.83
N ASP A 5 22.36 -69.13 71.73
CA ASP A 5 21.99 -67.78 72.13
C ASP A 5 21.18 -67.10 71.00
N THR A 6 19.90 -66.84 71.24
CA THR A 6 18.96 -66.24 70.26
C THR A 6 18.83 -64.72 70.42
N ARG A 7 19.76 -64.05 71.09
CA ARG A 7 19.68 -62.59 71.36
C ARG A 7 20.27 -61.68 70.27
N GLY A 8 20.90 -62.23 69.22
CA GLY A 8 21.51 -61.42 68.15
C GLY A 8 20.62 -61.12 66.94
N ALA A 9 19.49 -61.80 66.77
CA ALA A 9 18.71 -61.73 65.52
C ALA A 9 17.55 -60.70 65.54
N PHE A 10 17.17 -60.19 66.71
CA PHE A 10 15.99 -59.31 66.85
C PHE A 10 16.34 -57.80 66.85
N ASP A 11 17.58 -57.42 67.17
CA ASP A 11 18.01 -56.01 67.29
C ASP A 11 18.26 -55.35 65.91
N GLY A 12 18.70 -56.14 64.91
CA GLY A 12 18.88 -55.66 63.53
C GLY A 12 17.57 -55.37 62.78
N LEU A 13 16.42 -55.88 63.26
CA LEU A 13 15.14 -55.76 62.58
C LEU A 13 14.41 -54.46 62.96
N VAL A 14 14.59 -53.97 64.19
CA VAL A 14 14.01 -52.70 64.67
C VAL A 14 14.77 -51.48 64.11
N GLN A 15 16.08 -51.60 63.88
CA GLN A 15 16.90 -50.54 63.28
C GLN A 15 16.60 -50.32 61.78
N GLY A 16 16.10 -51.34 61.07
CA GLY A 16 15.70 -51.26 59.66
C GLY A 16 14.36 -50.55 59.41
N PHE A 17 13.40 -50.64 60.35
CA PHE A 17 12.07 -50.02 60.19
C PHE A 17 12.09 -48.49 60.33
N ASN A 18 12.86 -47.94 61.30
CA ASN A 18 13.02 -46.49 61.44
C ASN A 18 13.77 -45.84 60.25
N MET A 19 14.60 -46.61 59.54
CA MET A 19 15.30 -46.15 58.34
C MET A 19 14.40 -46.16 57.10
N MET A 20 13.50 -47.15 56.98
CA MET A 20 12.50 -47.19 55.89
C MET A 20 11.45 -46.09 56.01
N ASP A 21 10.98 -45.75 57.22
CA ASP A 21 10.02 -44.66 57.41
C ASP A 21 10.65 -43.29 57.12
N ALA A 22 11.90 -43.05 57.54
CA ALA A 22 12.63 -41.84 57.20
C ALA A 22 12.92 -41.70 55.68
N TYR A 23 13.05 -42.82 54.97
CA TYR A 23 13.21 -42.85 53.52
C TYR A 23 11.88 -42.59 52.79
N ASN A 24 10.79 -43.20 53.24
CA ASN A 24 9.45 -42.98 52.70
C ASN A 24 8.97 -41.54 52.92
N HIS A 25 9.24 -40.94 54.09
CA HIS A 25 8.94 -39.52 54.32
C HIS A 25 9.79 -38.58 53.45
N ARG A 26 11.08 -38.87 53.22
CA ARG A 26 11.91 -38.09 52.28
C ARG A 26 11.44 -38.22 50.83
N LYS A 27 10.99 -39.40 50.43
CA LYS A 27 10.48 -39.63 49.06
C LYS A 27 9.11 -38.94 48.85
N ALA A 28 8.25 -38.94 49.86
CA ALA A 28 6.98 -38.23 49.82
C ALA A 28 7.14 -36.70 49.87
N SER A 29 8.13 -36.18 50.62
CA SER A 29 8.41 -34.75 50.65
C SER A 29 9.09 -34.26 49.37
N SER A 30 10.01 -35.05 48.77
CA SER A 30 10.61 -34.70 47.48
C SER A 30 9.56 -34.70 46.37
N ALA A 31 8.67 -35.71 46.34
CA ALA A 31 7.60 -35.77 45.33
C ALA A 31 6.66 -34.56 45.39
N ARG A 32 6.35 -34.03 46.58
CA ARG A 32 5.54 -32.81 46.73
C ARG A 32 6.30 -31.55 46.30
N ALA A 33 7.60 -31.48 46.59
CA ALA A 33 8.44 -30.36 46.13
C ALA A 33 8.55 -30.35 44.60
N ASP A 34 8.79 -31.51 43.99
CA ASP A 34 8.84 -31.68 42.54
C ASP A 34 7.49 -31.31 41.89
N GLN A 35 6.37 -31.71 42.52
CA GLN A 35 5.03 -31.36 42.05
C GLN A 35 4.74 -29.86 42.16
N GLN A 36 5.23 -29.18 43.21
CA GLN A 36 5.13 -27.71 43.33
C GLN A 36 5.99 -26.98 42.30
N VAL A 37 7.22 -27.45 42.07
CA VAL A 37 8.11 -26.87 41.03
C VAL A 37 7.51 -27.06 39.65
N GLN A 38 6.94 -28.23 39.36
CA GLN A 38 6.27 -28.51 38.09
C GLN A 38 5.02 -27.64 37.87
N MET A 39 4.24 -27.36 38.93
CA MET A 39 3.13 -26.41 38.84
C MET A 39 3.60 -24.96 38.66
N GLN A 40 4.70 -24.54 39.29
CA GLN A 40 5.29 -23.22 39.04
C GLN A 40 5.80 -23.09 37.61
N GLN A 41 6.48 -24.12 37.08
CA GLN A 41 6.96 -24.13 35.70
C GLN A 41 5.81 -24.00 34.69
N ARG A 42 4.74 -24.81 34.82
CA ARG A 42 3.55 -24.66 33.96
C ARG A 42 2.88 -23.29 34.09
N GLY A 43 2.90 -22.69 35.27
CA GLY A 43 2.36 -21.35 35.49
C GLY A 43 3.16 -20.26 34.77
N LEU A 44 4.50 -20.43 34.68
CA LEU A 44 5.36 -19.55 33.88
C LEU A 44 5.13 -19.77 32.39
N ASP A 45 5.09 -21.03 31.94
CA ASP A 45 4.86 -21.37 30.52
C ASP A 45 3.50 -20.84 30.02
N MET A 46 2.43 -20.98 30.81
CA MET A 46 1.12 -20.41 30.46
C MET A 46 1.17 -18.89 30.37
N ARG A 47 1.84 -18.22 31.32
CA ARG A 47 1.96 -16.75 31.32
C ARG A 47 2.78 -16.26 30.12
N GLU A 48 3.81 -17.00 29.74
CA GLU A 48 4.62 -16.68 28.55
C GLU A 48 3.79 -16.85 27.27
N GLN A 49 2.99 -17.92 27.17
CA GLN A 49 2.06 -18.10 26.05
C GLN A 49 0.98 -17.01 25.99
N GLU A 50 0.36 -16.65 27.12
CA GLU A 50 -0.61 -15.55 27.19
C GLU A 50 0.00 -14.21 26.78
N PHE A 51 1.23 -13.94 27.21
CA PHE A 51 1.94 -12.70 26.86
C PHE A 51 2.32 -12.67 25.38
N ALA A 52 2.79 -13.79 24.82
CA ALA A 52 3.08 -13.90 23.39
C ALA A 52 1.81 -13.72 22.54
N ALA A 53 0.70 -14.36 22.92
CA ALA A 53 -0.59 -14.19 22.25
C ALA A 53 -1.09 -12.73 22.34
N GLN A 54 -0.97 -12.10 23.50
CA GLN A 54 -1.37 -10.70 23.69
C GLN A 54 -0.52 -9.73 22.86
N GLN A 55 0.78 -10.00 22.71
CA GLN A 55 1.64 -9.21 21.81
C GLN A 55 1.22 -9.38 20.35
N ASP A 56 0.98 -10.61 19.91
CA ASP A 56 0.56 -10.90 18.54
C ASP A 56 -0.79 -10.22 18.22
N ASP A 57 -1.74 -10.23 19.15
CA ASP A 57 -3.02 -9.55 18.97
C ASP A 57 -2.88 -8.02 18.91
N ARG A 58 -2.02 -7.42 19.73
CA ARG A 58 -1.71 -5.99 19.63
C ARG A 58 -1.06 -5.65 18.30
N GLN A 59 -0.13 -6.47 17.83
CA GLN A 59 0.53 -6.29 16.55
C GLN A 59 -0.49 -6.34 15.40
N LYS A 60 -1.37 -7.36 15.39
CA LYS A 60 -2.44 -7.47 14.39
C LYS A 60 -3.37 -6.26 14.39
N GLN A 61 -3.72 -5.74 15.57
CA GLN A 61 -4.56 -4.53 15.67
C GLN A 61 -3.85 -3.30 15.09
N GLN A 62 -2.56 -3.12 15.39
CA GLN A 62 -1.77 -2.02 14.82
C GLN A 62 -1.66 -2.14 13.30
N ASP A 63 -1.37 -3.34 12.80
CA ASP A 63 -1.28 -3.61 11.36
C ASP A 63 -2.61 -3.30 10.66
N GLN A 64 -3.73 -3.76 11.22
CA GLN A 64 -5.07 -3.48 10.70
C GLN A 64 -5.37 -1.98 10.67
N GLN A 65 -4.98 -1.23 11.70
CA GLN A 65 -5.17 0.22 11.74
C GLN A 65 -4.33 0.93 10.67
N GLN A 66 -3.06 0.56 10.49
CA GLN A 66 -2.19 1.14 9.47
C GLN A 66 -2.72 0.87 8.05
N ILE A 67 -3.10 -0.38 7.79
CA ILE A 67 -3.70 -0.80 6.52
C ILE A 67 -5.00 -0.03 6.26
N ALA A 68 -5.88 0.07 7.26
CA ALA A 68 -7.13 0.79 7.14
C ALA A 68 -6.91 2.29 6.88
N GLN A 69 -5.95 2.92 7.56
CA GLN A 69 -5.58 4.32 7.34
C GLN A 69 -5.04 4.55 5.93
N PHE A 70 -4.21 3.64 5.42
CA PHE A 70 -3.70 3.70 4.05
C PHE A 70 -4.85 3.71 3.04
N TYR A 71 -5.75 2.72 3.10
CA TYR A 71 -6.86 2.63 2.15
C TYR A 71 -7.89 3.75 2.35
N THR A 72 -8.12 4.22 3.58
CA THR A 72 -9.03 5.35 3.86
C THR A 72 -8.46 6.66 3.33
N GLY A 73 -7.15 6.88 3.45
CA GLY A 73 -6.45 8.03 2.86
C GLY A 73 -6.70 8.08 1.35
N TRP A 74 -6.40 6.97 0.66
CA TRP A 74 -6.64 6.85 -0.78
C TRP A 74 -8.12 6.98 -1.15
N ALA A 75 -9.04 6.37 -0.39
CA ALA A 75 -10.47 6.52 -0.59
C ALA A 75 -10.93 7.97 -0.48
N SER A 76 -10.33 8.76 0.42
CA SER A 76 -10.59 10.19 0.58
C SER A 76 -9.90 11.09 -0.45
N GLY A 77 -9.06 10.52 -1.33
CA GLY A 77 -8.30 11.24 -2.35
C GLY A 77 -6.97 11.82 -1.83
N ILE A 78 -6.60 11.53 -0.59
CA ILE A 78 -5.31 11.88 0.01
C ILE A 78 -4.30 10.81 -0.35
N ASP A 79 -3.17 11.21 -0.94
CA ASP A 79 -2.11 10.28 -1.29
C ASP A 79 -1.40 9.80 -0.02
N ALA A 80 -1.69 8.58 0.40
CA ALA A 80 -1.05 7.94 1.55
C ALA A 80 0.18 7.15 1.07
N PRO A 81 1.41 7.53 1.45
CA PRO A 81 2.61 6.82 1.02
C PRO A 81 2.74 5.47 1.72
N ILE A 82 3.41 4.51 1.06
CA ILE A 82 3.78 3.24 1.70
C ILE A 82 5.03 3.46 2.54
N THR A 83 4.88 3.42 3.87
CA THR A 83 6.00 3.50 4.81
C THR A 83 6.60 2.11 5.06
N PRO A 84 7.85 2.01 5.56
CA PRO A 84 8.45 0.72 5.92
C PRO A 84 7.62 -0.09 6.93
N GLU A 85 6.92 0.57 7.85
CA GLU A 85 6.06 -0.09 8.84
C GLU A 85 4.83 -0.70 8.18
N LEU A 86 4.20 0.06 7.26
CA LEU A 86 3.07 -0.42 6.49
C LEU A 86 3.46 -1.57 5.56
N GLU A 87 4.67 -1.52 4.99
CA GLU A 87 5.22 -2.62 4.20
C GLU A 87 5.25 -3.93 4.99
N GLN A 88 5.77 -3.89 6.21
CA GLN A 88 5.80 -5.06 7.08
C GLN A 88 4.39 -5.51 7.49
N ALA A 89 3.46 -4.57 7.69
CA ALA A 89 2.06 -4.91 7.95
C ALA A 89 1.42 -5.64 6.75
N PHE A 90 1.72 -5.24 5.51
CA PHE A 90 1.29 -5.95 4.31
C PHE A 90 1.94 -7.33 4.17
N GLU A 91 3.23 -7.49 4.51
CA GLU A 91 3.88 -8.80 4.51
C GLU A 91 3.22 -9.79 5.48
N ARG A 92 2.80 -9.30 6.66
CA ARG A 92 2.04 -10.09 7.64
C ARG A 92 0.59 -10.32 7.21
N ASN A 93 -0.01 -9.36 6.51
CA ASN A 93 -1.39 -9.42 6.00
C ASN A 93 -1.44 -9.38 4.47
N LYS A 94 -0.97 -10.47 3.84
CA LYS A 94 -0.84 -10.58 2.37
C LYS A 94 -2.15 -10.36 1.61
N LEU A 95 -3.30 -10.60 2.23
CA LEU A 95 -4.60 -10.43 1.58
C LEU A 95 -4.99 -8.95 1.41
N ALA A 96 -4.44 -8.09 2.28
CA ALA A 96 -4.63 -6.65 2.20
C ALA A 96 -3.50 -5.92 1.46
N ASP A 97 -2.42 -6.63 1.09
CA ASP A 97 -1.32 -6.09 0.29
C ASP A 97 -1.84 -5.68 -1.11
N PRO A 98 -1.64 -4.43 -1.55
CA PRO A 98 -2.00 -3.98 -2.89
C PRO A 98 -1.48 -4.88 -4.02
N ARG A 99 -0.31 -5.51 -3.86
CA ARG A 99 0.30 -6.44 -4.84
C ARG A 99 -0.49 -7.71 -5.05
N HIS A 100 -1.24 -8.14 -4.05
CA HIS A 100 -2.14 -9.28 -4.15
C HIS A 100 -3.55 -8.78 -4.50
N LEU A 101 -3.99 -7.71 -3.85
CA LEU A 101 -5.33 -7.16 -3.99
C LEU A 101 -5.62 -6.71 -5.42
N PHE A 102 -4.66 -6.10 -6.14
CA PHE A 102 -4.88 -5.59 -7.50
C PHE A 102 -4.32 -6.51 -8.60
N ARG A 103 -4.20 -7.81 -8.32
CA ARG A 103 -3.92 -8.78 -9.38
C ARG A 103 -5.18 -9.02 -10.22
N PRO A 104 -5.05 -9.23 -11.54
CA PRO A 104 -6.19 -9.56 -12.40
C PRO A 104 -7.01 -10.75 -11.88
N GLU A 105 -6.33 -11.75 -11.32
CA GLU A 105 -6.94 -12.96 -10.76
C GLU A 105 -7.78 -12.65 -9.52
N THR A 106 -7.23 -11.89 -8.57
CA THR A 106 -7.94 -11.42 -7.37
C THR A 106 -9.16 -10.58 -7.73
N GLU A 107 -9.03 -9.67 -8.69
CA GLU A 107 -10.13 -8.83 -9.15
C GLU A 107 -11.25 -9.65 -9.80
N ALA A 108 -10.89 -10.61 -10.66
CA ALA A 108 -11.84 -11.52 -11.28
C ALA A 108 -12.58 -12.36 -10.22
N ALA A 109 -11.87 -12.80 -9.19
CA ALA A 109 -12.45 -13.55 -8.08
C ALA A 109 -13.43 -12.71 -7.24
N VAL A 110 -13.11 -11.44 -6.96
CA VAL A 110 -14.04 -10.51 -6.28
C VAL A 110 -15.29 -10.24 -7.11
N GLN A 111 -15.14 -10.01 -8.42
CA GLN A 111 -16.28 -9.84 -9.32
C GLN A 111 -17.16 -11.09 -9.38
N TYR A 112 -16.54 -12.27 -9.37
CA TYR A 112 -17.28 -13.53 -9.36
C TYR A 112 -18.03 -13.75 -8.04
N ALA A 113 -17.42 -13.41 -6.90
CA ALA A 113 -18.12 -13.45 -5.61
C ALA A 113 -19.29 -12.46 -5.54
N ASP A 114 -19.20 -11.29 -6.16
CA ASP A 114 -20.34 -10.37 -6.29
C ASP A 114 -21.49 -10.98 -7.09
N LYS A 115 -21.19 -11.73 -8.17
CA LYS A 115 -22.20 -12.49 -8.93
C LYS A 115 -22.85 -13.56 -8.06
N LEU A 116 -22.05 -14.35 -7.34
CA LEU A 116 -22.56 -15.38 -6.43
C LEU A 116 -23.48 -14.78 -5.35
N ALA A 117 -23.11 -13.64 -4.77
CA ALA A 117 -23.94 -12.95 -3.78
C ALA A 117 -25.28 -12.44 -4.35
N LYS A 118 -25.33 -12.18 -5.66
CA LYS A 118 -26.56 -11.82 -6.39
C LYS A 118 -27.36 -13.04 -6.86
N GLY A 119 -26.93 -14.25 -6.52
CA GLY A 119 -27.54 -15.51 -6.98
C GLY A 119 -27.16 -15.91 -8.40
N GLU A 120 -26.16 -15.24 -8.99
CA GLU A 120 -25.63 -15.57 -10.31
C GLU A 120 -24.42 -16.51 -10.17
N GLY A 121 -24.62 -17.79 -10.51
CA GLY A 121 -23.56 -18.81 -10.50
C GLY A 121 -23.79 -19.92 -9.48
N SER A 122 -22.75 -20.69 -9.19
CA SER A 122 -22.80 -21.81 -8.25
C SER A 122 -21.56 -21.82 -7.38
N LEU A 123 -21.75 -21.89 -6.06
CA LEU A 123 -20.65 -21.98 -5.09
C LEU A 123 -19.75 -23.19 -5.41
N PHE A 124 -20.30 -24.32 -5.81
CA PHE A 124 -19.53 -25.55 -6.04
C PHE A 124 -19.00 -25.70 -7.48
N SER A 125 -18.95 -24.59 -8.24
CA SER A 125 -18.44 -24.62 -9.60
C SER A 125 -16.91 -24.59 -9.66
N LYS A 126 -16.35 -25.13 -10.75
CA LYS A 126 -14.91 -25.01 -11.04
C LYS A 126 -14.43 -23.55 -11.06
N GLN A 127 -15.28 -22.63 -11.53
CA GLN A 127 -14.95 -21.21 -11.57
C GLN A 127 -14.80 -20.61 -10.16
N THR A 128 -15.63 -21.04 -9.20
CA THR A 128 -15.49 -20.65 -7.80
C THR A 128 -14.19 -21.17 -7.20
N VAL A 129 -13.89 -22.44 -7.47
CA VAL A 129 -12.65 -23.08 -6.98
C VAL A 129 -11.42 -22.36 -7.52
N ASP A 130 -11.41 -22.05 -8.82
CA ASP A 130 -10.34 -21.30 -9.48
C ASP A 130 -10.20 -19.88 -8.88
N ALA A 131 -11.32 -19.19 -8.63
CA ALA A 131 -11.34 -17.88 -7.99
C ALA A 131 -10.84 -17.90 -6.52
N MET A 132 -11.13 -18.98 -5.78
CA MET A 132 -10.71 -19.12 -4.38
C MET A 132 -9.24 -19.46 -4.22
N ASN A 133 -8.60 -20.05 -5.25
CA ASN A 133 -7.20 -20.46 -5.17
C ASN A 133 -6.25 -19.31 -4.80
N ASP A 134 -6.52 -18.08 -5.25
CA ASP A 134 -5.68 -16.92 -4.92
C ASP A 134 -5.81 -16.51 -3.44
N PHE A 135 -7.04 -16.41 -2.93
CA PHE A 135 -7.30 -16.03 -1.53
C PHE A 135 -6.88 -17.10 -0.54
N TYR A 136 -7.00 -18.37 -0.93
CA TYR A 136 -6.72 -19.51 -0.07
C TYR A 136 -5.30 -20.07 -0.25
N ALA A 137 -4.52 -19.60 -1.21
CA ALA A 137 -3.14 -20.07 -1.45
C ALA A 137 -2.30 -20.16 -0.16
N PRO A 138 -2.29 -19.17 0.76
CA PRO A 138 -1.52 -19.29 2.00
C PRO A 138 -1.98 -20.42 2.92
N ARG A 139 -3.27 -20.76 2.92
CA ARG A 139 -3.83 -21.87 3.71
C ARG A 139 -3.61 -23.22 3.00
N VAL A 140 -3.82 -23.24 1.69
CA VAL A 140 -3.65 -24.43 0.83
C VAL A 140 -2.20 -24.87 0.75
N ASN A 141 -1.24 -23.97 0.90
CA ASN A 141 0.19 -24.34 0.88
C ASN A 141 0.74 -24.77 2.25
N ARG A 142 -0.08 -24.85 3.31
CA ARG A 142 0.36 -25.38 4.61
C ARG A 142 0.61 -26.89 4.57
N GLY A 143 1.54 -27.35 5.40
CA GLY A 143 1.91 -28.76 5.58
C GLY A 143 2.79 -29.36 4.48
N ASN A 144 3.10 -30.65 4.61
CA ASN A 144 4.03 -31.38 3.72
C ASN A 144 3.39 -31.78 2.38
N GLY A 145 4.20 -31.99 1.34
CA GLY A 145 3.77 -32.60 0.07
C GLY A 145 3.70 -31.64 -1.13
N GLY A 146 4.80 -30.99 -1.49
CA GLY A 146 4.93 -30.31 -2.78
C GLY A 146 3.91 -29.19 -3.07
N LYS A 147 3.61 -28.97 -4.35
CA LYS A 147 2.72 -27.89 -4.83
C LYS A 147 1.26 -28.29 -4.64
N LYS A 148 0.44 -27.37 -4.14
CA LYS A 148 -0.96 -27.64 -3.80
C LYS A 148 -1.88 -26.58 -4.38
N ARG A 149 -3.09 -26.98 -4.75
CA ARG A 149 -4.18 -26.07 -5.16
C ARG A 149 -5.53 -26.67 -4.78
N LEU A 150 -6.55 -25.83 -4.63
CA LEU A 150 -7.93 -26.27 -4.57
C LEU A 150 -8.31 -26.94 -5.90
N ALA A 151 -8.89 -28.13 -5.82
CA ALA A 151 -9.43 -28.91 -6.92
C ALA A 151 -10.96 -28.92 -6.93
N GLY A 152 -11.56 -28.90 -5.73
CA GLY A 152 -13.00 -28.98 -5.55
C GLY A 152 -13.46 -28.31 -4.26
N MET A 153 -14.74 -27.97 -4.22
CA MET A 153 -15.45 -27.50 -3.03
C MET A 153 -16.77 -28.24 -2.94
N TYR A 154 -17.10 -28.79 -1.77
CA TYR A 154 -18.26 -29.64 -1.56
C TYR A 154 -18.99 -29.23 -0.28
N PRO A 155 -20.32 -29.44 -0.20
CA PRO A 155 -21.06 -29.20 1.05
C PRO A 155 -20.47 -30.03 2.20
N GLY A 156 -20.37 -29.41 3.37
CA GLY A 156 -19.84 -30.03 4.59
C GLY A 156 -20.89 -30.88 5.29
N GLN A 157 -20.51 -31.49 6.41
CA GLN A 157 -21.45 -32.24 7.24
C GLN A 157 -22.32 -31.33 8.11
N LYS A 158 -21.79 -30.16 8.49
CA LYS A 158 -22.54 -29.12 9.20
C LYS A 158 -23.29 -28.24 8.21
N ASP A 159 -24.53 -27.90 8.54
CA ASP A 159 -25.34 -26.98 7.75
C ASP A 159 -24.64 -25.61 7.67
N GLY A 160 -24.65 -24.99 6.48
CA GLY A 160 -23.91 -23.75 6.23
C GLY A 160 -22.39 -23.90 6.09
N SER A 161 -21.86 -25.13 6.11
CA SER A 161 -20.41 -25.36 5.95
C SER A 161 -20.06 -26.07 4.65
N PHE A 162 -18.79 -26.00 4.26
CA PHE A 162 -18.26 -26.69 3.10
C PHE A 162 -16.83 -27.21 3.36
N VAL A 163 -16.39 -28.17 2.56
CA VAL A 163 -15.07 -28.78 2.61
C VAL A 163 -14.33 -28.54 1.30
N PHE A 164 -13.01 -28.40 1.39
CA PHE A 164 -12.15 -28.24 0.23
C PHE A 164 -11.43 -29.53 -0.11
N GLU A 165 -11.39 -29.85 -1.40
CA GLU A 165 -10.52 -30.89 -1.97
C GLU A 165 -9.30 -30.23 -2.60
N LEU A 166 -8.13 -30.79 -2.33
CA LEU A 166 -6.84 -30.31 -2.79
C LEU A 166 -6.27 -31.25 -3.85
N GLU A 167 -5.76 -30.70 -4.94
CA GLU A 167 -4.79 -31.38 -5.80
C GLU A 167 -3.40 -31.13 -5.24
N VAL A 168 -2.72 -32.22 -4.88
CA VAL A 168 -1.36 -32.23 -4.34
C VAL A 168 -0.44 -32.86 -5.38
N GLU A 169 0.54 -32.10 -5.84
CA GLU A 169 1.59 -32.54 -6.76
C GLU A 169 2.86 -32.85 -5.97
N ASP A 170 3.30 -34.11 -6.01
CA ASP A 170 4.54 -34.54 -5.37
C ASP A 170 5.79 -34.08 -6.15
N GLU A 171 6.98 -34.34 -5.60
CA GLU A 171 8.26 -33.98 -6.25
C GLU A 171 8.50 -34.71 -7.58
N GLN A 172 7.77 -35.80 -7.83
CA GLN A 172 7.86 -36.62 -9.04
C GLN A 172 6.82 -36.19 -10.08
N GLY A 173 5.99 -35.18 -9.78
CA GLY A 173 4.93 -34.67 -10.64
C GLY A 173 3.64 -35.49 -10.61
N ASN A 174 3.52 -36.50 -9.73
CA ASN A 174 2.28 -37.24 -9.58
C ASN A 174 1.28 -36.39 -8.82
N LYS A 175 0.06 -36.35 -9.36
CA LYS A 175 -1.06 -35.60 -8.78
C LYS A 175 -1.97 -36.53 -8.03
N ARG A 176 -2.30 -36.18 -6.78
CA ARG A 176 -3.32 -36.87 -5.99
C ARG A 176 -4.33 -35.89 -5.43
N LEU A 177 -5.58 -36.32 -5.32
CA LEU A 177 -6.62 -35.57 -4.64
C LEU A 177 -6.62 -35.95 -3.16
N ALA A 178 -6.76 -34.94 -2.29
CA ALA A 178 -6.83 -35.14 -0.86
C ALA A 178 -7.75 -34.09 -0.23
N PRO A 179 -8.57 -34.44 0.78
CA PRO A 179 -9.33 -33.44 1.52
C PRO A 179 -8.39 -32.52 2.29
N MET A 180 -8.81 -31.27 2.49
CA MET A 180 -8.10 -30.36 3.39
C MET A 180 -8.44 -30.70 4.85
N THR A 181 -7.43 -30.74 5.72
CA THR A 181 -7.57 -31.13 7.14
C THR A 181 -7.24 -29.99 8.10
N VAL A 182 -7.77 -30.05 9.33
CA VAL A 182 -7.66 -28.99 10.34
C VAL A 182 -6.22 -28.83 10.85
N ASN A 183 -5.56 -29.93 11.20
CA ASN A 183 -4.23 -29.95 11.84
C ASN A 183 -3.07 -30.00 10.85
N ARG A 184 -3.28 -29.46 9.65
CA ARG A 184 -2.33 -29.61 8.55
C ARG A 184 -1.00 -28.92 8.85
N GLY A 185 0.05 -29.72 9.00
CA GLY A 185 1.42 -29.24 9.29
C GLY A 185 1.84 -29.32 10.75
N LEU A 186 1.02 -29.92 11.62
CA LEU A 186 1.39 -30.23 13.01
C LEU A 186 1.81 -31.71 13.12
N GLU A 187 2.83 -31.98 13.95
CA GLU A 187 3.30 -33.33 14.23
C GLU A 187 2.32 -34.03 15.18
N GLY A 188 1.66 -35.10 14.70
CA GLY A 188 1.06 -36.11 15.58
C GLY A 188 -0.45 -36.27 15.66
N GLU A 189 -1.32 -35.51 14.96
CA GLU A 189 -2.77 -35.60 15.25
C GLU A 189 -3.72 -35.53 14.05
N ASP A 190 -4.61 -36.52 14.01
CA ASP A 190 -5.94 -36.64 13.41
C ASP A 190 -6.25 -35.86 12.10
N ASP A 191 -6.44 -36.65 11.03
CA ASP A 191 -6.87 -36.24 9.69
C ASP A 191 -8.37 -35.85 9.64
N GLU A 192 -8.84 -35.01 10.56
CA GLU A 192 -10.20 -34.48 10.47
C GLU A 192 -10.31 -33.51 9.29
N VAL A 193 -11.31 -33.76 8.44
CA VAL A 193 -11.61 -32.90 7.29
C VAL A 193 -12.04 -31.53 7.79
N ALA A 194 -11.32 -30.49 7.36
CA ALA A 194 -11.61 -29.12 7.72
C ALA A 194 -12.93 -28.66 7.08
N GLN A 195 -13.87 -28.29 7.93
CA GLN A 195 -15.15 -27.69 7.55
C GLN A 195 -15.07 -26.17 7.74
N TYR A 196 -15.43 -25.41 6.72
CA TYR A 196 -15.44 -23.95 6.72
C TYR A 196 -16.87 -23.44 6.65
N GLU A 197 -17.22 -22.53 7.53
CA GLU A 197 -18.45 -21.76 7.41
C GLU A 197 -18.38 -20.86 6.16
N ILE A 198 -19.48 -20.77 5.41
CA ILE A 198 -19.58 -19.95 4.20
C ILE A 198 -19.09 -18.51 4.46
N ASP A 199 -19.52 -17.91 5.56
CA ASP A 199 -19.17 -16.52 5.90
C ASP A 199 -17.66 -16.33 6.14
N GLN A 200 -17.02 -17.28 6.83
CA GLN A 200 -15.58 -17.22 7.10
C GLN A 200 -14.76 -17.35 5.81
N ALA A 201 -15.33 -18.00 4.81
CA ALA A 201 -14.63 -18.27 3.57
C ALA A 201 -14.71 -17.16 2.55
N ILE A 202 -15.87 -16.51 2.47
CA ILE A 202 -16.09 -15.40 1.56
C ILE A 202 -15.58 -14.09 2.21
N GLY A 203 -15.39 -14.07 3.54
CA GLY A 203 -14.88 -12.92 4.30
C GLY A 203 -13.70 -12.18 3.65
N PRO A 204 -12.60 -12.84 3.25
CA PRO A 204 -11.49 -12.21 2.53
C PRO A 204 -11.90 -11.51 1.24
N VAL A 205 -12.77 -12.14 0.46
CA VAL A 205 -13.25 -11.62 -0.82
C VAL A 205 -14.18 -10.42 -0.62
N MET A 206 -15.04 -10.47 0.40
CA MET A 206 -15.88 -9.34 0.80
C MET A 206 -15.04 -8.17 1.33
N GLY A 207 -13.97 -8.46 2.07
CA GLY A 207 -12.98 -7.46 2.48
C GLY A 207 -12.36 -6.75 1.27
N ALA A 208 -11.86 -7.51 0.30
CA ALA A 208 -11.33 -6.96 -0.94
C ALA A 208 -12.36 -6.11 -1.72
N LYS A 209 -13.61 -6.62 -1.83
CA LYS A 209 -14.73 -5.87 -2.42
C LYS A 209 -14.97 -4.54 -1.71
N SER A 210 -14.98 -4.52 -0.38
CA SER A 210 -15.19 -3.31 0.40
C SER A 210 -14.11 -2.27 0.14
N ILE A 211 -12.85 -2.69 -0.02
CA ILE A 211 -11.73 -1.81 -0.37
C ILE A 211 -11.93 -1.22 -1.77
N TYR A 212 -12.28 -2.04 -2.77
CA TYR A 212 -12.54 -1.53 -4.13
C TYR A 212 -13.68 -0.51 -4.16
N GLN A 213 -14.76 -0.77 -3.42
CA GLN A 213 -15.90 0.13 -3.33
C GLN A 213 -15.53 1.44 -2.61
N ALA A 214 -14.78 1.36 -1.52
CA ALA A 214 -14.31 2.52 -0.79
C ALA A 214 -13.38 3.41 -1.65
N LEU A 215 -12.50 2.80 -2.44
CA LEU A 215 -11.60 3.53 -3.33
C LEU A 215 -12.35 4.26 -4.44
N GLY A 216 -13.45 3.68 -4.96
CA GLY A 216 -14.31 4.32 -5.95
C GLY A 216 -13.51 4.92 -7.13
N GLN A 217 -13.66 6.24 -7.33
CA GLN A 217 -12.96 6.98 -8.40
C GLN A 217 -11.45 7.17 -8.14
N ASN A 218 -11.02 7.07 -6.89
CA ASN A 218 -9.60 7.24 -6.50
C ASN A 218 -8.76 5.98 -6.75
N ARG A 219 -9.39 4.85 -7.10
CA ARG A 219 -8.70 3.59 -7.39
C ARG A 219 -7.65 3.76 -8.48
N ASP A 220 -7.99 4.40 -9.60
CA ASP A 220 -7.06 4.56 -10.72
C ASP A 220 -5.86 5.45 -10.35
N LYS A 221 -6.09 6.48 -9.53
CA LYS A 221 -5.02 7.34 -8.99
C LYS A 221 -4.07 6.54 -8.10
N MET A 222 -4.61 5.71 -7.20
CA MET A 222 -3.82 4.83 -6.34
C MET A 222 -3.02 3.82 -7.15
N LEU A 223 -3.61 3.18 -8.15
CA LEU A 223 -2.90 2.24 -9.03
C LEU A 223 -1.76 2.93 -9.79
N GLY A 224 -1.99 4.16 -10.27
CA GLY A 224 -0.95 5.00 -10.88
C GLY A 224 0.22 5.25 -9.91
N TYR A 225 -0.08 5.65 -8.68
CA TYR A 225 0.93 5.81 -7.63
C TYR A 225 1.71 4.53 -7.37
N LEU A 226 1.02 3.41 -7.12
CA LEU A 226 1.63 2.11 -6.80
C LEU A 226 2.54 1.60 -7.92
N ARG A 227 2.19 1.84 -9.19
CA ARG A 227 3.04 1.49 -10.33
C ARG A 227 4.22 2.45 -10.47
N SER A 228 4.00 3.75 -10.22
CA SER A 228 5.07 4.76 -10.28
C SER A 228 6.13 4.56 -9.19
N SER A 229 5.72 4.12 -7.99
CA SER A 229 6.62 3.80 -6.87
C SER A 229 7.32 2.45 -7.03
N GLY A 230 7.02 1.69 -8.09
CA GLY A 230 7.57 0.35 -8.33
C GLY A 230 6.94 -0.75 -7.47
N TYR A 231 5.86 -0.45 -6.76
CA TYR A 231 5.15 -1.38 -5.89
C TYR A 231 4.36 -2.43 -6.66
N LEU A 232 3.72 -2.00 -7.75
CA LEU A 232 3.08 -2.87 -8.73
C LEU A 232 3.95 -2.93 -10.00
N PRO A 233 3.97 -4.08 -10.71
CA PRO A 233 4.62 -4.15 -12.00
C PRO A 233 4.02 -3.10 -12.93
N LYS A 234 4.88 -2.39 -13.65
CA LYS A 234 4.42 -1.53 -14.75
C LYS A 234 3.72 -2.43 -15.75
N GLU A 235 2.42 -2.23 -15.97
CA GLU A 235 1.76 -2.93 -17.07
C GLU A 235 2.52 -2.59 -18.35
N ALA A 236 2.60 -3.57 -19.27
CA ALA A 236 2.99 -3.24 -20.63
C ALA A 236 2.07 -2.11 -21.10
N GLU A 237 2.66 -0.99 -21.54
CA GLU A 237 1.90 0.20 -21.93
C GLU A 237 0.83 -0.21 -22.95
N LYS A 238 -0.41 -0.27 -22.50
CA LYS A 238 -1.58 -0.50 -23.33
C LYS A 238 -2.39 0.77 -23.29
N TRP A 239 -2.57 1.35 -24.47
CA TRP A 239 -3.35 2.56 -24.65
C TRP A 239 -4.76 2.14 -25.07
N GLU A 240 -5.71 2.20 -24.15
CA GLU A 240 -7.12 1.92 -24.44
C GLU A 240 -7.84 3.20 -24.86
N ARG A 241 -8.83 3.10 -25.76
CA ARG A 241 -9.65 4.24 -26.16
C ARG A 241 -10.80 4.40 -25.18
N VAL A 242 -10.86 5.54 -24.51
CA VAL A 242 -11.92 5.91 -23.57
C VAL A 242 -12.66 7.12 -24.13
N GLU A 243 -13.99 7.10 -24.03
CA GLU A 243 -14.82 8.24 -24.43
C GLU A 243 -14.87 9.23 -23.27
N GLY A 244 -14.32 10.42 -23.49
CA GLY A 244 -14.28 11.48 -22.50
C GLY A 244 -15.66 12.11 -22.27
N PRO A 245 -15.82 12.94 -21.21
CA PRO A 245 -17.09 13.59 -20.85
C PRO A 245 -17.73 14.39 -22.00
N ASP A 246 -16.91 14.89 -22.92
CA ASP A 246 -17.32 15.69 -24.07
C ASP A 246 -17.45 14.89 -25.39
N GLY A 247 -17.47 13.55 -25.31
CA GLY A 247 -17.46 12.67 -26.49
C GLY A 247 -16.11 12.61 -27.22
N ALA A 248 -15.04 13.13 -26.60
CA ALA A 248 -13.69 13.07 -27.15
C ALA A 248 -13.10 11.66 -27.01
N ILE A 249 -12.53 11.11 -28.07
CA ILE A 249 -11.79 9.84 -27.98
C ILE A 249 -10.42 10.12 -27.38
N LEU A 250 -10.25 9.74 -26.12
CA LEU A 250 -8.99 9.81 -25.39
C LEU A 250 -8.34 8.43 -25.42
N GLN A 251 -7.02 8.40 -25.41
CA GLN A 251 -6.25 7.20 -25.14
C GLN A 251 -5.83 7.25 -23.69
N ARG A 252 -6.34 6.33 -22.87
CA ARG A 252 -5.91 6.13 -21.50
C ARG A 252 -4.81 5.08 -21.50
N ASN A 253 -3.66 5.40 -20.95
CA ASN A 253 -2.66 4.39 -20.64
C ASN A 253 -3.18 3.57 -19.44
N THR A 254 -3.45 2.28 -19.64
CA THR A 254 -3.97 1.41 -18.56
C THR A 254 -2.95 1.26 -17.42
N ALA A 255 -1.67 1.41 -17.73
CA ALA A 255 -0.56 1.32 -16.78
C ALA A 255 -0.40 2.59 -15.94
N THR A 256 -0.43 3.78 -16.55
CA THR A 256 -0.08 5.02 -15.84
C THR A 256 -1.28 5.90 -15.51
N GLY A 257 -2.45 5.63 -16.09
CA GLY A 257 -3.61 6.52 -16.04
C GLY A 257 -3.42 7.79 -16.87
N GLU A 258 -2.30 7.94 -17.57
CA GLU A 258 -2.02 9.08 -18.43
C GLU A 258 -3.03 9.13 -19.57
N MET A 259 -3.64 10.29 -19.76
CA MET A 259 -4.60 10.53 -20.83
C MET A 259 -3.90 11.26 -21.98
N LYS A 260 -3.78 10.61 -23.13
CA LYS A 260 -3.35 11.26 -24.37
C LYS A 260 -4.57 11.52 -25.26
N SER A 261 -4.71 12.75 -25.74
CA SER A 261 -5.67 13.00 -26.81
C SER A 261 -5.16 12.27 -28.06
N VAL A 262 -5.99 11.40 -28.63
CA VAL A 262 -5.66 10.80 -29.92
C VAL A 262 -5.88 11.88 -30.97
N VAL A 263 -4.80 12.52 -31.43
CA VAL A 263 -4.82 13.33 -32.65
C VAL A 263 -4.89 12.36 -33.84
N GLY A 264 -6.06 11.75 -34.01
CA GLY A 264 -6.30 10.72 -35.01
C GLY A 264 -7.78 10.69 -35.33
N ARG A 265 -8.12 11.34 -36.44
CA ARG A 265 -9.46 11.34 -37.04
C ARG A 265 -10.07 9.94 -36.97
N LYS A 266 -11.25 9.80 -36.35
CA LYS A 266 -12.24 8.89 -36.94
C LYS A 266 -12.48 9.43 -38.35
N SER A 267 -12.09 8.66 -39.37
CA SER A 267 -12.80 8.71 -40.64
C SER A 267 -14.23 8.29 -40.31
N ALA A 268 -15.05 9.26 -39.92
CA ALA A 268 -16.46 9.04 -39.70
C ALA A 268 -17.05 8.79 -41.08
N GLY A 269 -17.48 7.55 -41.29
CA GLY A 269 -18.40 7.24 -42.37
C GLY A 269 -19.56 8.23 -42.36
N ALA A 270 -19.95 8.64 -43.56
CA ALA A 270 -21.01 9.57 -43.84
C ALA A 270 -22.26 9.32 -42.97
N GLY A 271 -22.57 10.25 -42.07
CA GLY A 271 -23.73 10.18 -41.19
C GLY A 271 -23.76 11.40 -40.29
N GLY A 272 -24.55 12.41 -40.68
CA GLY A 272 -24.45 13.79 -40.20
C GLY A 272 -24.70 14.01 -38.71
N ALA A 273 -23.78 14.75 -38.09
CA ALA A 273 -24.05 15.75 -37.06
C ALA A 273 -22.85 16.71 -37.05
N TYR A 274 -23.11 18.02 -37.16
CA TYR A 274 -22.08 19.08 -37.21
C TYR A 274 -21.29 19.12 -35.89
N ALA A 275 -20.19 18.40 -35.80
CA ALA A 275 -19.22 18.62 -34.74
C ALA A 275 -18.50 19.97 -35.01
N PRO A 276 -18.50 20.93 -34.07
CA PRO A 276 -17.89 22.23 -34.28
C PRO A 276 -16.38 22.09 -34.52
N SER A 277 -15.86 22.86 -35.49
CA SER A 277 -14.43 22.87 -35.82
C SER A 277 -13.61 23.36 -34.63
N SER A 278 -12.31 23.04 -34.61
CA SER A 278 -11.38 23.52 -33.57
C SER A 278 -11.40 25.05 -33.41
N ASP A 279 -11.66 25.77 -34.50
CA ASP A 279 -11.80 27.21 -34.52
C ASP A 279 -13.05 27.68 -33.78
N VAL A 280 -14.18 26.96 -33.96
CA VAL A 280 -15.44 27.24 -33.27
C VAL A 280 -15.28 27.00 -31.77
N LYS A 281 -14.61 25.89 -31.38
CA LYS A 281 -14.34 25.59 -29.96
C LYS A 281 -13.42 26.62 -29.31
N THR A 282 -12.39 27.08 -30.03
CA THR A 282 -11.48 28.13 -29.55
C THR A 282 -12.23 29.45 -29.39
N LEU A 283 -13.10 29.78 -30.34
CA LEU A 283 -13.98 30.95 -30.26
C LEU A 283 -14.94 30.88 -29.07
N GLU A 284 -15.59 29.74 -28.84
CA GLU A 284 -16.51 29.54 -27.71
C GLU A 284 -15.78 29.67 -26.37
N TYR A 285 -14.59 29.11 -26.26
CA TYR A 285 -13.76 29.25 -25.07
C TYR A 285 -13.33 30.70 -24.80
N LEU A 286 -12.90 31.45 -25.83
CA LEU A 286 -12.52 32.84 -25.67
C LEU A 286 -13.71 33.71 -25.23
N LYS A 287 -14.90 33.43 -25.78
CA LYS A 287 -16.15 34.08 -25.36
C LYS A 287 -16.55 33.72 -23.93
N ALA A 288 -16.41 32.46 -23.54
CA ALA A 288 -16.68 32.00 -22.16
C ALA A 288 -15.76 32.66 -21.12
N ASN A 289 -14.59 33.15 -21.55
CA ASN A 289 -13.66 33.93 -20.73
C ASN A 289 -13.87 35.45 -20.85
N GLY A 290 -15.06 35.88 -21.27
CA GLY A 290 -15.46 37.29 -21.26
C GLY A 290 -14.97 38.11 -22.45
N MET A 291 -14.36 37.51 -23.48
CA MET A 291 -14.04 38.24 -24.71
C MET A 291 -15.31 38.45 -25.54
N SER A 292 -15.47 39.65 -26.10
CA SER A 292 -16.49 39.86 -27.13
C SER A 292 -16.23 38.99 -28.36
N ASP A 293 -17.27 38.73 -29.13
CA ASP A 293 -17.21 37.98 -30.39
C ASP A 293 -16.09 38.46 -31.34
N GLN A 294 -15.88 39.77 -31.40
CA GLN A 294 -14.88 40.38 -32.26
C GLN A 294 -13.46 40.19 -31.71
N GLN A 295 -13.26 40.41 -30.40
CA GLN A 295 -11.98 40.15 -29.73
C GLN A 295 -11.57 38.69 -29.84
N ALA A 296 -12.51 37.76 -29.68
CA ALA A 296 -12.25 36.33 -29.80
C ALA A 296 -11.83 35.93 -31.23
N ARG A 297 -12.42 36.57 -32.26
CA ARG A 297 -12.03 36.33 -33.67
C ARG A 297 -10.66 36.91 -33.99
N ASP A 298 -10.37 38.12 -33.53
CA ASP A 298 -9.08 38.78 -33.75
C ASP A 298 -7.95 38.02 -33.06
N GLU A 299 -8.20 37.50 -31.85
CA GLU A 299 -7.25 36.68 -31.11
C GLU A 299 -7.03 35.31 -31.77
N LEU A 300 -8.09 34.68 -32.30
CA LEU A 300 -7.95 33.46 -33.10
C LEU A 300 -7.08 33.67 -34.35
N VAL A 301 -7.24 34.82 -35.02
CA VAL A 301 -6.40 35.18 -36.18
C VAL A 301 -4.95 35.44 -35.76
N ARG A 302 -4.72 36.09 -34.61
CA ARG A 302 -3.38 36.32 -34.03
C ARG A 302 -2.69 35.00 -33.70
N LEU A 303 -3.40 34.07 -33.08
CA LEU A 303 -2.93 32.72 -32.75
C LEU A 303 -2.55 31.92 -34.00
N LYS A 304 -3.33 32.06 -35.08
CA LYS A 304 -3.04 31.42 -36.37
C LYS A 304 -1.85 32.04 -37.11
N ARG A 305 -1.63 33.35 -36.98
CA ARG A 305 -0.50 34.04 -37.62
C ARG A 305 0.84 33.82 -36.91
N GLY A 306 0.82 33.46 -35.62
CA GLY A 306 2.03 33.22 -34.80
C GLY A 306 2.60 31.80 -34.81
N GLY A 307 2.14 30.91 -35.71
CA GLY A 307 2.51 29.50 -35.68
C GLY A 307 2.72 28.91 -37.06
N SER A 308 3.91 29.06 -37.62
CA SER A 308 4.36 28.19 -38.72
C SER A 308 5.41 27.16 -38.31
N ASP A 309 5.85 27.09 -37.03
CA ASP A 309 6.99 26.22 -36.69
C ASP A 309 7.10 25.75 -35.23
N SER A 310 5.98 25.49 -34.53
CA SER A 310 6.09 24.92 -33.17
C SER A 310 4.97 23.95 -32.85
N SER A 311 5.38 22.78 -32.36
CA SER A 311 4.60 21.65 -31.84
C SER A 311 3.68 21.98 -30.66
N ILE A 312 3.53 23.25 -30.30
CA ILE A 312 2.77 23.72 -29.13
C ILE A 312 1.44 24.28 -29.63
N SER A 313 0.34 23.70 -29.17
CA SER A 313 -1.01 24.11 -29.58
C SER A 313 -1.30 25.55 -29.17
N ALA A 314 -2.15 26.23 -29.93
CA ALA A 314 -2.57 27.60 -29.63
C ALA A 314 -3.23 27.71 -28.24
N GLY A 315 -3.95 26.67 -27.81
CA GLY A 315 -4.57 26.61 -26.49
C GLY A 315 -3.55 26.56 -25.35
N ASP A 316 -2.44 25.85 -25.56
CA ASP A 316 -1.38 25.72 -24.55
C ASP A 316 -0.64 27.05 -24.33
N ARG A 317 -0.36 27.79 -25.41
CA ARG A 317 0.22 29.14 -25.32
C ARG A 317 -0.72 30.10 -24.59
N TYR A 318 -2.01 29.99 -24.84
CA TYR A 318 -3.02 30.80 -24.14
C TYR A 318 -3.04 30.47 -22.65
N ARG A 319 -3.03 29.19 -22.25
CA ARG A 319 -3.00 28.79 -20.85
C ARG A 319 -1.78 29.33 -20.11
N VAL A 320 -0.59 29.28 -20.71
CA VAL A 320 0.63 29.89 -20.15
C VAL A 320 0.49 31.40 -20.01
N THR A 321 -0.08 32.08 -21.02
CA THR A 321 -0.30 33.53 -21.00
C THR A 321 -1.33 33.94 -19.93
N PHE A 322 -2.41 33.17 -19.79
CA PHE A 322 -3.45 33.38 -18.79
C PHE A 322 -2.89 33.26 -17.37
N LEU A 323 -2.17 32.17 -17.06
CA LEU A 323 -1.52 32.01 -15.75
C LEU A 323 -0.52 33.12 -15.47
N THR A 324 0.21 33.57 -16.50
CA THR A 324 1.15 34.69 -16.37
C THR A 324 0.43 36.00 -16.02
N ASN A 325 -0.76 36.25 -16.59
CA ASN A 325 -1.56 37.42 -16.29
C ASN A 325 -2.17 37.36 -14.88
N GLN A 326 -2.65 36.19 -14.45
CA GLN A 326 -3.15 36.02 -13.08
C GLN A 326 -2.06 36.23 -12.02
N ILE A 327 -0.83 35.74 -12.28
CA ILE A 327 0.32 36.00 -11.39
C ILE A 327 0.58 37.50 -11.28
N LYS A 328 0.55 38.23 -12.41
CA LYS A 328 0.74 39.70 -12.41
C LYS A 328 -0.37 40.44 -11.66
N GLU A 329 -1.60 39.97 -11.76
CA GLU A 329 -2.72 40.56 -11.02
C GLU A 329 -2.55 40.38 -9.51
N ILE A 330 -2.15 39.19 -9.06
CA ILE A 330 -1.84 38.94 -7.64
C ILE A 330 -0.62 39.73 -7.19
N ASP A 331 0.43 39.84 -8.02
CA ASP A 331 1.58 40.70 -7.74
C ASP A 331 1.15 42.16 -7.51
N SER A 332 0.27 42.69 -8.36
CA SER A 332 -0.30 44.03 -8.18
C SER A 332 -1.15 44.18 -6.93
N GLN A 333 -1.88 43.13 -6.52
CA GLN A 333 -2.67 43.13 -5.28
C GLN A 333 -1.76 43.08 -4.03
N LEU A 334 -0.66 42.34 -4.10
CA LEU A 334 0.35 42.29 -3.04
C LEU A 334 1.08 43.64 -2.89
N GLU A 335 1.37 44.34 -3.99
CA GLU A 335 1.95 45.69 -3.97
C GLU A 335 0.98 46.75 -3.41
N ALA A 336 -0.32 46.53 -3.50
CA ALA A 336 -1.35 47.45 -3.01
C ALA A 336 -1.57 47.40 -1.48
N PHE A 337 -0.66 46.76 -0.72
CA PHE A 337 -0.66 46.65 0.75
C PHE A 337 -1.96 46.06 1.35
N PRO A 338 -2.19 44.75 1.17
CA PRO A 338 -3.28 44.05 1.82
C PRO A 338 -3.06 43.89 3.34
N ASP A 339 -4.16 43.69 4.08
CA ASP A 339 -4.16 43.21 5.47
C ASP A 339 -3.26 41.96 5.61
N PRO A 340 -2.46 41.79 6.69
CA PRO A 340 -1.50 40.68 6.81
C PRO A 340 -2.08 39.28 6.58
N GLU A 341 -3.35 39.05 6.92
CA GLU A 341 -4.02 37.78 6.67
C GLU A 341 -4.34 37.59 5.17
N ALA A 342 -4.78 38.64 4.49
CA ALA A 342 -4.99 38.65 3.04
C ALA A 342 -3.67 38.53 2.27
N GLU A 343 -2.57 39.09 2.78
CA GLU A 343 -1.24 38.96 2.19
C GLU A 343 -0.78 37.49 2.17
N ALA A 344 -0.95 36.77 3.28
CA ALA A 344 -0.58 35.36 3.37
C ALA A 344 -1.37 34.49 2.37
N ALA A 345 -2.68 34.72 2.26
CA ALA A 345 -3.54 34.03 1.29
C ALA A 345 -3.13 34.31 -0.16
N LEU A 346 -2.86 35.58 -0.51
CA LEU A 346 -2.43 35.97 -1.85
C LEU A 346 -1.06 35.40 -2.20
N ARG A 347 -0.11 35.34 -1.25
CA ARG A 347 1.20 34.70 -1.46
C ARG A 347 1.06 33.21 -1.72
N GLN A 348 0.20 32.52 -0.97
CA GLN A 348 -0.08 31.10 -1.20
C GLN A 348 -0.73 30.86 -2.57
N GLN A 349 -1.71 31.67 -2.96
CA GLN A 349 -2.37 31.59 -4.26
C GLN A 349 -1.39 31.85 -5.41
N ARG A 350 -0.52 32.85 -5.26
CA ARG A 350 0.54 33.15 -6.23
C ARG A 350 1.47 31.95 -6.43
N GLU A 351 1.90 31.31 -5.33
CA GLU A 351 2.80 30.15 -5.40
C GLU A 351 2.16 28.99 -6.18
N GLN A 352 0.88 28.71 -5.94
CA GLN A 352 0.13 27.69 -6.68
C GLN A 352 0.08 27.99 -8.20
N LEU A 353 -0.18 29.25 -8.58
CA LEU A 353 -0.20 29.65 -9.99
C LEU A 353 1.19 29.56 -10.65
N VAL A 354 2.25 29.90 -9.92
CA VAL A 354 3.63 29.76 -10.39
C VAL A 354 3.97 28.28 -10.63
N GLN A 355 3.62 27.39 -9.69
CA GLN A 355 3.83 25.96 -9.83
C GLN A 355 3.03 25.39 -11.02
N ALA A 356 1.75 25.75 -11.16
CA ALA A 356 0.91 25.33 -12.28
C ALA A 356 1.48 25.80 -13.63
N ARG A 357 1.98 27.04 -13.69
CA ARG A 357 2.63 27.60 -14.88
C ARG A 357 3.93 26.87 -15.21
N GLN A 358 4.74 26.54 -14.21
CA GLN A 358 6.00 25.81 -14.40
C GLN A 358 5.77 24.37 -14.87
N GLY A 359 4.79 23.67 -14.29
CA GLY A 359 4.37 22.33 -14.74
C GLY A 359 3.93 22.37 -16.19
N LEU A 360 3.01 23.28 -16.54
CA LEU A 360 2.55 23.44 -17.91
C LEU A 360 3.68 23.80 -18.87
N ALA A 361 4.60 24.70 -18.50
CA ALA A 361 5.75 25.04 -19.33
C ALA A 361 6.71 23.84 -19.53
N SER A 362 6.89 23.02 -18.50
CA SER A 362 7.70 21.79 -18.59
C SER A 362 7.06 20.77 -19.52
N ASP A 363 5.75 20.53 -19.40
CA ASP A 363 5.00 19.60 -20.24
C ASP A 363 5.03 20.00 -21.72
N LEU A 364 5.11 21.30 -22.00
CA LEU A 364 5.20 21.85 -23.35
C LEU A 364 6.64 21.90 -23.89
N GLY A 365 7.63 21.43 -23.14
CA GLY A 365 9.03 21.52 -23.52
C GLY A 365 9.57 22.95 -23.59
N LEU A 366 8.90 23.90 -22.92
CA LEU A 366 9.29 25.32 -22.83
C LEU A 366 10.23 25.59 -21.65
N ALA A 367 10.55 24.56 -20.85
CA ALA A 367 11.51 24.63 -19.76
C ALA A 367 12.93 24.88 -20.33
N GLY A 368 13.33 26.15 -20.41
CA GLY A 368 14.66 26.54 -20.85
C GLY A 368 14.74 27.76 -21.78
N VAL A 369 13.63 28.38 -22.18
CA VAL A 369 13.69 29.61 -23.00
C VAL A 369 14.26 30.77 -22.15
N PRO A 370 15.45 31.32 -22.48
CA PRO A 370 16.07 32.38 -21.72
C PRO A 370 15.36 33.70 -21.99
N GLY A 371 14.44 34.06 -21.11
CA GLY A 371 13.71 35.34 -21.17
C GLY A 371 13.05 35.77 -19.86
N GLN A 372 13.34 35.10 -18.74
CA GLN A 372 12.71 35.36 -17.44
C GLN A 372 13.71 35.56 -16.30
N GLN A 373 14.84 36.22 -16.57
CA GLN A 373 15.65 36.84 -15.52
C GLN A 373 15.38 38.34 -15.51
N GLN A 374 14.43 38.77 -14.67
CA GLN A 374 14.44 40.02 -13.89
C GLN A 374 13.06 40.21 -13.24
N ALA A 375 12.74 39.35 -12.28
CA ALA A 375 11.92 39.77 -11.14
C ALA A 375 12.84 39.62 -9.93
N ARG A 376 13.01 40.72 -9.20
CA ARG A 376 13.91 40.85 -8.04
C ARG A 376 13.81 39.62 -7.13
N GLN A 377 14.92 38.91 -6.97
CA GLN A 377 15.05 37.94 -5.89
C GLN A 377 15.14 38.73 -4.58
N GLU A 378 14.10 38.65 -3.75
CA GLU A 378 14.25 38.90 -2.32
C GLU A 378 15.28 37.89 -1.78
N PRO A 379 16.19 38.30 -0.87
CA PRO A 379 17.21 37.42 -0.35
C PRO A 379 16.56 36.28 0.44
N LYS A 380 16.80 35.04 0.01
CA LYS A 380 16.47 33.84 0.80
C LYS A 380 17.26 33.87 2.11
N PRO A 381 16.68 33.40 3.24
CA PRO A 381 17.46 33.19 4.46
C PRO A 381 18.56 32.18 4.17
N SER A 382 19.79 32.58 4.47
CA SER A 382 21.00 31.79 4.31
C SER A 382 20.83 30.42 4.99
N GLN A 383 21.02 29.33 4.25
CA GLN A 383 21.27 28.04 4.87
C GLN A 383 22.48 28.17 5.80
N PRO A 384 22.49 27.55 7.00
CA PRO A 384 23.63 27.60 7.89
C PRO A 384 24.83 26.98 7.17
N GLN A 385 25.81 27.82 6.82
CA GLN A 385 27.12 27.37 6.35
C GLN A 385 27.69 26.47 7.44
N GLN A 386 27.93 25.20 7.11
CA GLN A 386 28.66 24.30 7.98
C GLN A 386 30.06 24.90 8.17
N GLY A 387 30.37 25.30 9.41
CA GLY A 387 31.68 25.85 9.74
C GLY A 387 32.83 24.87 9.44
N PRO A 388 34.07 25.37 9.42
CA PRO A 388 35.26 24.55 9.25
C PRO A 388 35.26 23.37 10.24
N LYS A 389 35.70 22.20 9.77
CA LYS A 389 35.87 21.02 10.63
C LYS A 389 37.16 21.17 11.44
N VAL A 390 37.19 20.62 12.66
CA VAL A 390 38.41 20.55 13.47
C VAL A 390 39.56 19.96 12.64
N GLY A 391 40.69 20.63 12.61
CA GLY A 391 41.85 20.31 11.78
C GLY A 391 41.90 21.01 10.41
N HIS A 392 40.89 21.83 10.06
CA HIS A 392 40.95 22.67 8.86
C HIS A 392 42.06 23.71 9.00
N VAL A 393 42.92 23.84 7.99
CA VAL A 393 44.02 24.81 7.99
C VAL A 393 43.72 25.92 6.99
N GLU A 394 43.66 27.16 7.47
CA GLU A 394 43.45 28.36 6.67
C GLU A 394 44.53 29.39 7.06
N ASP A 395 45.24 29.94 6.08
CA ASP A 395 46.31 30.93 6.26
C ASP A 395 47.41 30.58 7.29
N GLY A 396 47.71 29.28 7.43
CA GLY A 396 48.74 28.78 8.36
C GLY A 396 48.24 28.60 9.80
N TYR A 397 46.93 28.70 10.02
CA TYR A 397 46.29 28.43 11.30
C TYR A 397 45.36 27.22 11.18
N GLU A 398 45.40 26.33 12.17
CA GLU A 398 44.57 25.12 12.26
C GLU A 398 43.40 25.36 13.23
N PHE A 399 42.18 25.09 12.75
CA PHE A 399 40.96 25.24 13.52
C PHE A 399 40.84 24.12 14.57
N LEU A 400 40.77 24.49 15.84
CA LEU A 400 40.70 23.57 16.99
C LEU A 400 39.27 23.15 17.34
N GLY A 401 38.25 23.75 16.70
CA GLY A 401 36.83 23.55 17.04
C GLY A 401 36.27 24.70 17.88
N GLY A 402 34.97 24.96 17.75
CA GLY A 402 34.30 26.07 18.43
C GLY A 402 33.67 27.06 17.43
N ASP A 403 33.65 28.35 17.78
CA ASP A 403 33.24 29.42 16.88
C ASP A 403 34.42 29.78 15.95
N PRO A 404 34.28 29.65 14.61
CA PRO A 404 35.32 30.04 13.66
C PRO A 404 35.67 31.52 13.70
N ALA A 405 34.79 32.38 14.22
CA ALA A 405 35.04 33.81 14.37
C ALA A 405 35.91 34.16 15.59
N ASP A 406 36.13 33.21 16.51
CA ASP A 406 36.96 33.42 17.70
C ASP A 406 38.43 33.03 17.41
N PRO A 407 39.38 33.97 17.48
CA PRO A 407 40.80 33.70 17.22
C PRO A 407 41.42 32.66 18.17
N GLU A 408 40.85 32.46 19.37
CA GLU A 408 41.36 31.47 20.33
C GLU A 408 41.10 30.03 19.86
N ASN A 409 40.15 29.83 18.95
CA ASN A 409 39.85 28.52 18.36
C ASN A 409 40.75 28.20 17.16
N TRP A 410 41.79 28.99 16.91
CA TRP A 410 42.76 28.78 15.84
C TRP A 410 44.19 28.69 16.40
N SER A 411 44.95 27.67 15.99
CA SER A 411 46.34 27.48 16.40
C SER A 411 47.30 27.69 15.24
N LYS A 412 48.35 28.49 15.42
CA LYS A 412 49.35 28.68 14.36
C LYS A 412 50.15 27.39 14.17
N LYS A 413 50.17 26.88 12.94
CA LYS A 413 50.88 25.66 12.58
C LYS A 413 52.36 25.90 12.28
#